data_AF-A0A1U8NYL7-F1
#
_entry.id   AF-A0A1U8NYL7-F1
#
_cell.length_a   1.000
_cell.length_b   1.000
_cell.length_c   1.000
_cell.angle_alpha   90.00
_cell.angle_beta   90.00
_cell.angle_gamma   90.00
#
_symmetry.space_group_name_H-M   'P 1'
#
loop_
_entity.id
_entity.type
_entity.pdbx_description
1 polymer ?
#
loop_
_entity_poly.entity_id
_entity_poly.type
_entity_poly.pdbx_seq_one_letter_code
_entity_poly.pdbx_strand_id
1 'polypeptide(L)'
;MVSRSFCKRREMAAVFPAWIMVTILVLEASLVMGGFQASLKLERRIPLVSHEVELGRLREFDRLRHGRLLQSSGGVVDFPVRGTYDPFLVGLYYTKLQIGSPPKEYYVQIDTGSDVLWIGCNSCNGCPESSGLQIELNLYDPGSSSTSSLVSCSDQRCNAGVQSSDSGCSGQGNQCSYTFQYGDGSGTSGYYVADLLHFSTILEGSMSANSTAPIMFGCSVLQTGDLTKSDRAVDGIFGFGQQSLSVISQLSSQGMAPRVFSHCLRGKNGGGGILVFGEILEPNMVYTPLVPSQPHYNLDLRSISVGGQVLSIDPSVFSTSSSQGTIVDSGTTLAYLADEAYDAFVDAITKTVSQTVRPVLSKGNQCYLITSSVTDIFPQVSLNFAGGASLILNPPDYLVQQSSIGGAAVWCIGFQKIQGQGITILGDLVLKDKIIVYDLANQRIGWTDYDCSMSVNVSANLNSGRTEFVNAGQMSNDGSSPYQLQSIIASLLNMIMLAALLFS
;
A
#
# COMPACT_ATOMS: atom_id res chain seq x y z
N MET A 1 -92.90 2.99 28.87
CA MET A 1 -92.82 3.61 30.22
C MET A 1 -91.74 4.70 30.19
N VAL A 2 -91.96 5.82 30.89
CA VAL A 2 -91.08 6.99 30.94
C VAL A 2 -90.41 7.09 32.30
N SER A 3 -89.09 7.32 32.33
CA SER A 3 -88.34 8.14 33.31
C SER A 3 -86.84 8.06 32.93
N ARG A 4 -86.06 9.11 32.60
CA ARG A 4 -85.54 10.23 33.45
C ARG A 4 -85.08 9.72 34.83
N SER A 5 -83.87 9.95 35.34
CA SER A 5 -82.78 10.91 35.06
C SER A 5 -81.44 10.27 35.56
N PHE A 6 -80.26 10.90 35.70
CA PHE A 6 -79.81 12.30 35.68
C PHE A 6 -78.33 12.34 35.20
N CYS A 7 -77.86 13.48 34.68
CA CYS A 7 -76.45 13.67 34.26
C CYS A 7 -75.53 14.06 35.44
N LYS A 8 -74.27 13.61 35.45
CA LYS A 8 -73.22 14.17 36.30
C LYS A 8 -71.87 14.23 35.58
N ARG A 9 -71.46 15.44 35.16
CA ARG A 9 -70.08 15.71 34.71
C ARG A 9 -69.10 15.43 35.84
N ARG A 10 -67.92 14.91 35.49
CA ARG A 10 -66.74 14.91 36.36
C ARG A 10 -65.51 15.19 35.51
N GLU A 11 -64.96 16.40 35.66
CA GLU A 11 -63.61 16.75 35.20
C GLU A 11 -62.57 16.32 36.26
N MET A 12 -61.29 16.43 35.91
CA MET A 12 -60.07 15.93 36.59
C MET A 12 -59.69 14.47 36.27
N ALA A 13 -58.42 14.14 36.02
CA ALA A 13 -57.26 14.98 35.67
C ALA A 13 -56.22 14.07 34.97
N ALA A 14 -55.39 14.61 34.08
CA ALA A 14 -54.32 13.84 33.47
C ALA A 14 -53.20 13.58 34.50
N VAL A 15 -53.13 12.36 35.02
CA VAL A 15 -52.06 11.93 35.92
C VAL A 15 -50.79 11.70 35.10
N PHE A 16 -49.97 12.75 34.95
CA PHE A 16 -48.59 12.59 34.49
C PHE A 16 -47.82 11.71 35.48
N PRO A 17 -47.13 10.65 35.04
CA PRO A 17 -46.40 9.76 35.94
C PRO A 17 -45.13 10.45 36.45
N ALA A 18 -45.20 11.02 37.66
CA ALA A 18 -44.06 11.65 38.36
C ALA A 18 -42.82 10.74 38.49
N TRP A 19 -43.00 9.42 38.35
CA TRP A 19 -41.94 8.41 38.30
C TRP A 19 -40.89 8.67 37.21
N ILE A 20 -41.26 9.24 36.05
CA ILE A 20 -40.32 9.48 34.95
C ILE A 20 -39.32 10.60 35.29
N MET A 21 -39.78 11.66 35.96
CA MET A 21 -38.90 12.75 36.42
C MET A 21 -37.97 12.31 37.54
N VAL A 22 -38.44 11.43 38.44
CA VAL A 22 -37.61 10.85 39.51
C VAL A 22 -36.52 9.95 38.94
N THR A 23 -36.81 9.13 37.92
CA THR A 23 -35.76 8.31 37.27
C THR A 23 -34.70 9.15 36.55
N ILE A 24 -35.08 10.26 35.91
CA ILE A 24 -34.12 11.14 35.23
C ILE A 24 -33.21 11.86 36.26
N LEU A 25 -33.79 12.41 37.33
CA LEU A 25 -33.01 13.08 38.39
C LEU A 25 -32.08 12.12 39.15
N VAL A 26 -32.47 10.86 39.36
CA VAL A 26 -31.59 9.85 39.98
C VAL A 26 -30.46 9.42 39.02
N LEU A 27 -30.70 9.41 37.71
CA LEU A 27 -29.68 9.10 36.71
C LEU A 27 -28.63 10.22 36.61
N GLU A 28 -29.04 11.49 36.63
CA GLU A 28 -28.10 12.61 36.69
C GLU A 28 -27.34 12.68 38.02
N ALA A 29 -28.01 12.43 39.16
CA ALA A 29 -27.33 12.40 40.46
C ALA A 29 -26.26 11.29 40.57
N SER A 30 -26.47 10.15 39.90
CA SER A 30 -25.49 9.06 39.85
C SER A 30 -24.35 9.31 38.85
N LEU A 31 -24.57 10.10 37.80
CA LEU A 31 -23.51 10.57 36.90
C LEU A 31 -22.66 11.71 37.50
N VAL A 32 -23.22 12.55 38.38
CA VAL A 32 -22.48 13.64 39.04
C VAL A 32 -21.70 13.16 40.28
N MET A 33 -22.17 12.11 40.98
CA MET A 33 -21.48 11.52 42.14
C MET A 33 -20.55 10.33 41.75
N GLY A 34 -20.79 9.70 40.61
CA GLY A 34 -20.00 8.58 40.08
C GLY A 34 -18.78 9.02 39.29
N GLY A 35 -17.82 9.67 39.95
CA GLY A 35 -16.58 10.14 39.31
C GLY A 35 -15.75 8.98 38.73
N PHE A 36 -15.92 8.70 37.44
CA PHE A 36 -15.04 7.82 36.68
C PHE A 36 -13.63 8.45 36.57
N GLN A 37 -12.77 8.15 37.55
CA GLN A 37 -11.33 8.23 37.34
C GLN A 37 -10.91 7.12 36.36
N ALA A 38 -11.13 7.38 35.07
CA ALA A 38 -10.43 6.71 33.99
C ALA A 38 -8.94 7.10 34.05
N SER A 39 -8.22 6.53 35.02
CA SER A 39 -6.79 6.66 35.17
C SER A 39 -6.10 5.91 34.03
N LEU A 40 -5.90 6.61 32.91
CA LEU A 40 -5.00 6.15 31.86
C LEU A 40 -3.59 6.09 32.44
N LYS A 41 -3.15 4.88 32.77
CA LYS A 41 -1.80 4.60 33.27
C LYS A 41 -0.80 4.77 32.12
N LEU A 42 -0.43 6.01 31.84
CA LEU A 42 0.56 6.40 30.84
C LEU A 42 1.96 5.93 31.28
N GLU A 43 2.32 4.73 30.85
CA GLU A 43 3.69 4.23 31.00
C GLU A 43 4.61 4.97 30.02
N ARG A 44 5.55 5.75 30.57
CA ARG A 44 6.58 6.40 29.75
C ARG A 44 7.56 5.33 29.27
N ARG A 45 7.69 5.21 27.94
CA ARG A 45 8.73 4.39 27.29
C ARG A 45 10.17 4.87 27.60
N ILE A 46 10.32 6.07 28.16
CA ILE A 46 11.58 6.63 28.67
C ILE A 46 11.50 6.65 30.21
N PRO A 47 12.30 5.83 30.92
CA PRO A 47 12.39 5.88 32.38
C PRO A 47 12.95 7.23 32.85
N LEU A 48 12.43 7.77 33.96
CA LEU A 48 12.97 8.99 34.60
C LEU A 48 14.23 8.72 35.44
N VAL A 49 14.90 7.58 35.24
CA VAL A 49 16.07 7.16 36.02
C VAL A 49 17.36 7.54 35.31
N SER A 50 17.75 8.81 35.50
CA SER A 50 19.14 9.31 35.48
C SER A 50 20.09 8.75 34.40
N HIS A 51 19.66 8.69 33.15
CA HIS A 51 20.54 8.74 31.98
C HIS A 51 20.05 9.87 31.08
N GLU A 52 20.96 10.78 30.71
CA GLU A 52 20.66 11.77 29.67
C GLU A 52 20.42 11.01 28.36
N VAL A 53 19.17 11.02 27.89
CA VAL A 53 18.85 10.48 26.57
C VAL A 53 19.42 11.47 25.55
N GLU A 54 20.47 11.05 24.85
CA GLU A 54 21.17 11.85 23.87
C GLU A 54 20.19 12.55 22.90
N LEU A 55 20.44 13.83 22.59
CA LEU A 55 19.55 14.64 21.75
C LEU A 55 19.35 14.01 20.36
N GLY A 56 20.34 13.30 19.81
CA GLY A 56 20.19 12.51 18.59
C GLY A 56 19.15 11.40 18.72
N ARG A 57 19.13 10.69 19.86
CA ARG A 57 18.16 9.62 20.14
C ARG A 57 16.76 10.15 20.44
N LEU A 58 16.65 11.33 21.07
CA LEU A 58 15.37 12.04 21.21
C LEU A 58 14.85 12.51 19.85
N ARG A 59 15.71 13.08 18.99
CA ARG A 59 15.36 13.45 17.61
C ARG A 59 14.97 12.25 16.77
N GLU A 60 15.60 11.09 16.95
CA GLU A 60 15.21 9.87 16.23
C GLU A 60 13.86 9.33 16.72
N PHE A 61 13.58 9.31 18.03
CA PHE A 61 12.24 9.00 18.52
C PHE A 61 11.18 10.00 18.04
N ASP A 62 11.53 11.28 17.92
CA ASP A 62 10.64 12.32 17.41
C ASP A 62 10.42 12.20 15.89
N ARG A 63 11.47 11.86 15.12
CA ARG A 63 11.41 11.55 13.68
C ARG A 63 10.62 10.27 13.39
N LEU A 64 10.72 9.25 14.25
CA LEU A 64 9.87 8.05 14.17
C LEU A 64 8.41 8.32 14.56
N ARG A 65 8.14 9.39 15.32
CA ARG A 65 6.79 9.80 15.76
C ARG A 65 6.13 10.82 14.82
N HIS A 66 6.90 11.72 14.23
CA HIS A 66 6.41 12.87 13.44
C HIS A 66 6.90 12.88 11.99
N GLY A 67 7.91 12.09 11.63
CA GLY A 67 8.46 11.99 10.26
C GLY A 67 7.54 11.28 9.25
N ARG A 68 6.28 11.05 9.62
CA ARG A 68 5.22 10.50 8.77
C ARG A 68 3.93 11.33 8.86
N LEU A 69 4.07 12.65 8.96
CA LEU A 69 2.95 13.57 8.84
C LEU A 69 2.39 13.54 7.41
N LEU A 70 1.48 12.60 7.15
CA LEU A 70 0.66 12.60 5.95
C LEU A 70 -0.40 13.69 6.09
N GLN A 71 -0.34 14.69 5.21
CA GLN A 71 -1.42 15.67 5.09
C GLN A 71 -2.44 15.09 4.11
N SER A 72 -3.68 14.87 4.56
CA SER A 72 -4.76 14.32 3.73
C SER A 72 -5.98 15.24 3.70
N SER A 73 -6.58 15.33 2.51
CA SER A 73 -7.87 15.98 2.26
C SER A 73 -9.07 15.02 2.33
N GLY A 74 -8.83 13.75 2.69
CA GLY A 74 -9.83 12.70 2.84
C GLY A 74 -9.22 11.44 3.46
N GLY A 75 -10.05 10.42 3.73
CA GLY A 75 -9.66 9.22 4.49
C GLY A 75 -8.64 8.33 3.77
N VAL A 76 -7.35 8.53 4.06
CA VAL A 76 -6.24 7.73 3.50
C VAL A 76 -5.96 6.53 4.41
N VAL A 77 -5.85 5.32 3.84
CA VAL A 77 -5.37 4.14 4.59
C VAL A 77 -3.84 4.13 4.61
N ASP A 78 -3.24 3.97 5.80
CA ASP A 78 -1.79 4.08 6.00
C ASP A 78 -1.14 2.80 6.56
N PHE A 79 -0.02 2.37 5.97
CA PHE A 79 0.67 1.10 6.28
C PHE A 79 2.14 1.30 6.66
N PRO A 80 2.63 0.92 7.85
CA PRO A 80 4.01 1.18 8.28
C PRO A 80 5.04 0.31 7.52
N VAL A 81 5.85 0.94 6.68
CA VAL A 81 6.89 0.26 5.87
C VAL A 81 8.18 0.07 6.67
N ARG A 82 8.73 -1.14 6.58
CA ARG A 82 10.04 -1.58 7.08
C ARG A 82 10.81 -2.32 5.98
N GLY A 83 12.04 -2.73 6.27
CA GLY A 83 12.91 -3.39 5.30
C GLY A 83 13.72 -2.41 4.46
N THR A 84 14.49 -2.94 3.51
CA THR A 84 15.39 -2.18 2.65
C THR A 84 15.67 -2.98 1.37
N TYR A 85 15.82 -2.29 0.24
CA TYR A 85 16.21 -2.88 -1.05
C TYR A 85 17.58 -3.58 -1.01
N ASP A 86 18.44 -3.29 -0.03
CA ASP A 86 19.81 -3.83 0.01
C ASP A 86 19.78 -5.37 0.19
N PRO A 87 20.18 -6.15 -0.84
CA PRO A 87 20.10 -7.61 -0.81
C PRO A 87 21.07 -8.27 0.17
N PHE A 88 22.05 -7.52 0.70
CA PHE A 88 23.00 -7.98 1.70
C PHE A 88 22.55 -7.70 3.14
N LEU A 89 21.43 -6.97 3.32
CA LEU A 89 20.84 -6.67 4.62
C LEU A 89 19.45 -7.31 4.80
N VAL A 90 18.53 -7.06 3.86
CA VAL A 90 17.14 -7.56 3.91
C VAL A 90 16.67 -7.95 2.50
N GLY A 91 16.82 -7.04 1.54
CA GLY A 91 16.47 -7.26 0.14
C GLY A 91 14.96 -7.32 -0.13
N LEU A 92 14.14 -6.71 0.72
CA LEU A 92 12.70 -6.54 0.52
C LEU A 92 12.17 -5.41 1.42
N TYR A 93 11.02 -4.85 1.05
CA TYR A 93 10.19 -4.05 1.95
C TYR A 93 8.97 -4.83 2.43
N TYR A 94 8.60 -4.61 3.68
CA TYR A 94 7.48 -5.28 4.32
C TYR A 94 6.69 -4.31 5.19
N THR A 95 5.41 -4.60 5.39
CA THR A 95 4.52 -3.85 6.27
C THR A 95 3.96 -4.75 7.37
N LYS A 96 3.16 -4.18 8.27
CA LYS A 96 2.46 -4.89 9.33
C LYS A 96 0.96 -4.66 9.22
N LEU A 97 0.21 -5.75 9.10
CA LEU A 97 -1.25 -5.78 9.10
C LEU A 97 -1.78 -6.22 10.46
N GLN A 98 -3.05 -5.93 10.71
CA GLN A 98 -3.80 -6.48 11.85
C GLN A 98 -5.05 -7.18 11.33
N ILE A 99 -5.21 -8.47 11.62
CA ILE A 99 -6.30 -9.30 11.10
C ILE A 99 -6.99 -10.06 12.25
N GLY A 100 -8.32 -10.15 12.19
CA GLY A 100 -9.14 -10.99 13.06
C GLY A 100 -9.75 -10.31 14.27
N SER A 101 -10.51 -11.09 15.06
CA SER A 101 -11.19 -10.64 16.28
C SER A 101 -10.93 -11.64 17.43
N PRO A 102 -10.04 -11.34 18.40
CA PRO A 102 -9.26 -10.11 18.54
C PRO A 102 -8.19 -9.94 17.44
N PRO A 103 -7.74 -8.70 17.14
CA PRO A 103 -6.75 -8.45 16.10
C PRO A 103 -5.40 -9.06 16.45
N LYS A 104 -4.80 -9.79 15.50
CA LYS A 104 -3.42 -10.29 15.55
C LYS A 104 -2.57 -9.59 14.52
N GLU A 105 -1.29 -9.39 14.83
CA GLU A 105 -0.36 -8.71 13.92
C GLU A 105 0.32 -9.69 12.98
N TYR A 106 0.45 -9.32 11.70
CA TYR A 106 1.12 -10.11 10.66
C TYR A 106 2.06 -9.20 9.87
N TYR A 107 3.33 -9.57 9.77
CA TYR A 107 4.32 -8.92 8.91
C TYR A 107 4.26 -9.54 7.51
N VAL A 108 4.15 -8.70 6.48
CA VAL A 108 3.94 -9.17 5.10
C VAL A 108 4.77 -8.37 4.11
N GLN A 109 5.39 -9.04 3.14
CA GLN A 109 6.14 -8.39 2.06
C GLN A 109 5.19 -7.54 1.21
N ILE A 110 5.66 -6.37 0.76
CA ILE A 110 4.91 -5.47 -0.13
C ILE A 110 5.22 -5.87 -1.57
N ASP A 111 4.25 -6.43 -2.28
CA ASP A 111 4.45 -7.03 -3.60
C ASP A 111 3.48 -6.43 -4.62
N THR A 112 3.99 -5.65 -5.59
CA THR A 112 3.18 -5.17 -6.73
C THR A 112 3.20 -6.12 -7.94
N GLY A 113 3.99 -7.20 -7.89
CA GLY A 113 4.05 -8.26 -8.89
C GLY A 113 2.96 -9.32 -8.73
N SER A 114 2.33 -9.47 -7.56
CA SER A 114 1.19 -10.38 -7.36
C SER A 114 -0.07 -9.71 -6.82
N ASP A 115 -1.22 -10.35 -7.03
CA ASP A 115 -2.54 -9.81 -6.68
C ASP A 115 -2.94 -10.08 -5.23
N VAL A 116 -2.64 -11.26 -4.70
CA VAL A 116 -3.34 -11.79 -3.52
C VAL A 116 -2.55 -11.57 -2.23
N LEU A 117 -3.20 -11.00 -1.22
CA LEU A 117 -2.74 -11.12 0.17
C LEU A 117 -2.90 -12.57 0.64
N TRP A 118 -1.82 -13.16 1.14
CA TRP A 118 -1.87 -14.43 1.86
C TRP A 118 -0.93 -14.41 3.07
N ILE A 119 -1.26 -15.22 4.08
CA ILE A 119 -0.44 -15.45 5.27
C ILE A 119 -0.37 -16.93 5.62
N GLY A 120 0.71 -17.34 6.29
CA GLY A 120 0.90 -18.68 6.82
C GLY A 120 -0.19 -19.04 7.83
N CYS A 121 -0.73 -20.26 7.72
CA CYS A 121 -1.79 -20.75 8.60
C CYS A 121 -1.33 -21.90 9.49
N ASN A 122 -2.12 -22.19 10.53
CA ASN A 122 -1.97 -23.40 11.34
C ASN A 122 -1.87 -24.65 10.46
N SER A 123 -1.00 -25.59 10.88
CA SER A 123 -0.68 -26.81 10.14
C SER A 123 -0.03 -26.59 8.76
N CYS A 124 0.56 -25.42 8.50
CA CYS A 124 1.35 -25.19 7.31
C CYS A 124 2.61 -26.08 7.25
N ASN A 125 2.82 -26.71 6.10
CA ASN A 125 4.05 -27.42 5.77
C ASN A 125 5.03 -26.48 5.05
N GLY A 126 6.30 -26.46 5.47
CA GLY A 126 7.33 -25.62 4.86
C GLY A 126 7.28 -24.14 5.26
N CYS A 127 6.29 -23.68 6.02
CA CYS A 127 6.30 -22.32 6.59
C CYS A 127 7.52 -22.14 7.53
N PRO A 128 8.22 -21.00 7.49
CA PRO A 128 9.34 -20.72 8.38
C PRO A 128 8.89 -20.51 9.83
N GLU A 129 9.55 -21.15 10.78
CA GLU A 129 9.27 -21.01 12.23
C GLU A 129 10.03 -19.83 12.89
N SER A 130 10.95 -19.20 12.16
CA SER A 130 11.75 -18.07 12.65
C SER A 130 12.18 -17.14 11.51
N SER A 131 12.49 -15.88 11.85
CA SER A 131 12.95 -14.86 10.90
C SER A 131 14.26 -14.20 11.33
N GLY A 132 15.22 -14.13 10.40
CA GLY A 132 16.45 -13.36 10.51
C GLY A 132 16.24 -11.85 10.60
N LEU A 133 15.04 -11.35 10.27
CA LEU A 133 14.65 -9.94 10.39
C LEU A 133 14.33 -9.51 11.84
N GLN A 134 14.52 -10.39 12.82
CA GLN A 134 14.24 -10.15 14.25
C GLN A 134 12.77 -9.79 14.52
N ILE A 135 11.85 -10.34 13.73
CA ILE A 135 10.41 -10.29 13.93
C ILE A 135 9.90 -11.64 14.45
N GLU A 136 8.88 -11.58 15.30
CA GLU A 136 8.13 -12.76 15.74
C GLU A 136 7.12 -13.13 14.65
N LEU A 137 7.23 -14.34 14.12
CA LEU A 137 6.33 -14.85 13.09
C LEU A 137 5.04 -15.40 13.72
N ASN A 138 3.92 -15.18 13.05
CA ASN A 138 2.58 -15.53 13.49
C ASN A 138 1.88 -16.37 12.41
N LEU A 139 1.36 -17.53 12.81
CA LEU A 139 0.43 -18.30 11.98
C LEU A 139 -1.01 -17.84 12.24
N TYR A 140 -1.79 -17.72 11.17
CA TYR A 140 -3.22 -17.47 11.26
C TYR A 140 -3.98 -18.74 11.62
N ASP A 141 -4.87 -18.62 12.60
CA ASP A 141 -5.76 -19.68 13.03
C ASP A 141 -7.21 -19.20 12.85
N PRO A 142 -7.93 -19.72 11.83
CA PRO A 142 -9.34 -19.41 11.61
C PRO A 142 -10.23 -19.70 12.82
N GLY A 143 -9.87 -20.68 13.66
CA GLY A 143 -10.64 -21.03 14.87
C GLY A 143 -10.40 -20.07 16.04
N SER A 144 -9.38 -19.21 15.96
CA SER A 144 -9.03 -18.26 17.03
C SER A 144 -9.66 -16.87 16.86
N SER A 145 -10.34 -16.61 15.74
CA SER A 145 -10.96 -15.32 15.42
C SER A 145 -12.47 -15.46 15.29
N SER A 146 -13.22 -14.66 16.04
CA SER A 146 -14.70 -14.69 16.05
C SER A 146 -15.36 -14.12 14.79
N THR A 147 -14.59 -13.47 13.92
CA THR A 147 -15.05 -12.90 12.64
C THR A 147 -14.54 -13.65 11.41
N SER A 148 -13.77 -14.73 11.63
CA SER A 148 -13.28 -15.61 10.56
C SER A 148 -14.40 -16.44 9.93
N SER A 149 -14.31 -16.62 8.61
CA SER A 149 -15.22 -17.46 7.82
C SER A 149 -14.48 -18.14 6.67
N LEU A 150 -14.84 -19.39 6.35
CA LEU A 150 -14.29 -20.10 5.19
C LEU A 150 -14.96 -19.59 3.91
N VAL A 151 -14.16 -19.32 2.87
CA VAL A 151 -14.68 -18.90 1.56
C VAL A 151 -15.02 -20.14 0.73
N SER A 152 -16.27 -20.22 0.28
CA SER A 152 -16.75 -21.30 -0.57
C SER A 152 -16.61 -21.00 -2.06
N CYS A 153 -16.68 -22.03 -2.89
CA CYS A 153 -16.67 -21.88 -4.36
C CYS A 153 -17.87 -21.11 -4.92
N SER A 154 -18.96 -20.99 -4.16
CA SER A 154 -20.10 -20.14 -4.51
C SER A 154 -19.91 -18.65 -4.18
N ASP A 155 -18.83 -18.26 -3.49
CA ASP A 155 -18.54 -16.85 -3.22
C ASP A 155 -18.21 -16.11 -4.53
N GLN A 156 -18.80 -14.92 -4.72
CA GLN A 156 -18.58 -14.12 -5.93
C GLN A 156 -17.10 -13.71 -6.10
N ARG A 157 -16.39 -13.47 -4.99
CA ARG A 157 -14.96 -13.12 -5.00
C ARG A 157 -14.12 -14.29 -5.50
N CYS A 158 -14.43 -15.51 -5.04
CA CYS A 158 -13.81 -16.73 -5.55
C CYS A 158 -14.04 -16.87 -7.08
N ASN A 159 -15.28 -16.73 -7.53
CA ASN A 159 -15.61 -16.84 -8.96
C ASN A 159 -14.90 -15.78 -9.82
N ALA A 160 -14.64 -14.58 -9.29
CA ALA A 160 -13.85 -13.56 -9.97
C ALA A 160 -12.36 -13.97 -10.08
N GLY A 161 -11.78 -14.50 -9.02
CA GLY A 161 -10.39 -15.02 -9.01
C GLY A 161 -10.15 -16.19 -9.97
N VAL A 162 -11.18 -16.98 -10.30
CA VAL A 162 -11.06 -18.05 -11.31
C VAL A 162 -10.74 -17.49 -12.70
N GLN A 163 -11.20 -16.28 -13.03
CA GLN A 163 -10.94 -15.65 -14.33
C GLN A 163 -9.50 -15.13 -14.47
N SER A 164 -8.89 -14.70 -13.37
CA SER A 164 -7.49 -14.26 -13.31
C SER A 164 -6.51 -15.39 -12.97
N SER A 165 -6.99 -16.62 -12.69
CA SER A 165 -6.23 -17.75 -12.14
C SER A 165 -5.71 -17.55 -10.72
N ASP A 166 -6.21 -16.55 -9.99
CA ASP A 166 -5.90 -16.31 -8.57
C ASP A 166 -6.58 -17.33 -7.64
N SER A 167 -7.59 -18.04 -8.11
CA SER A 167 -8.29 -19.05 -7.31
C SER A 167 -8.70 -20.26 -8.13
N GLY A 168 -8.79 -21.41 -7.45
CA GLY A 168 -9.25 -22.68 -7.99
C GLY A 168 -10.39 -23.25 -7.16
N CYS A 169 -11.26 -24.00 -7.85
CA CYS A 169 -12.36 -24.74 -7.25
C CYS A 169 -12.41 -26.15 -7.82
N SER A 170 -12.01 -27.13 -7.03
CA SER A 170 -12.08 -28.54 -7.41
C SER A 170 -13.50 -29.08 -7.15
N GLY A 171 -14.06 -29.85 -8.09
CA GLY A 171 -15.44 -30.36 -7.96
C GLY A 171 -15.69 -31.34 -6.80
N GLN A 172 -14.66 -31.68 -6.00
CA GLN A 172 -14.77 -32.56 -4.85
C GLN A 172 -14.78 -31.82 -3.49
N GLY A 173 -14.55 -30.51 -3.48
CA GLY A 173 -14.62 -29.70 -2.26
C GLY A 173 -15.20 -28.31 -2.54
N ASN A 174 -16.24 -27.89 -1.82
CA ASN A 174 -16.86 -26.57 -1.98
C ASN A 174 -16.03 -25.42 -1.36
N GLN A 175 -14.71 -25.57 -1.29
CA GLN A 175 -13.79 -24.63 -0.64
C GLN A 175 -12.95 -23.94 -1.71
N CYS A 176 -12.91 -22.61 -1.67
CA CYS A 176 -12.10 -21.82 -2.58
C CYS A 176 -10.62 -22.00 -2.24
N SER A 177 -9.80 -22.41 -3.21
CA SER A 177 -8.36 -22.68 -3.02
C SER A 177 -7.47 -21.84 -3.93
N TYR A 178 -6.16 -21.87 -3.70
CA TYR A 178 -5.17 -21.28 -4.59
C TYR A 178 -3.86 -22.08 -4.56
N THR A 179 -3.09 -21.95 -5.64
CA THR A 179 -1.70 -22.41 -5.75
C THR A 179 -0.95 -21.38 -6.58
N PHE A 180 0.06 -20.73 -6.00
CA PHE A 180 0.89 -19.74 -6.66
C PHE A 180 2.32 -20.23 -6.83
N GLN A 181 2.95 -19.75 -7.90
CA GLN A 181 4.34 -20.02 -8.26
C GLN A 181 4.97 -18.68 -8.63
N TYR A 182 5.97 -18.26 -7.86
CA TYR A 182 6.68 -16.99 -8.05
C TYR A 182 7.84 -17.13 -9.05
N GLY A 183 8.29 -15.99 -9.57
CA GLY A 183 9.35 -15.92 -10.60
C GLY A 183 10.74 -16.41 -10.12
N ASP A 184 10.96 -16.46 -8.81
CA ASP A 184 12.16 -17.03 -8.17
C ASP A 184 12.12 -18.58 -8.08
N GLY A 185 10.99 -19.21 -8.42
CA GLY A 185 10.78 -20.64 -8.27
C GLY A 185 10.19 -21.06 -6.91
N SER A 186 9.91 -20.13 -6.00
CA SER A 186 9.17 -20.39 -4.76
C SER A 186 7.66 -20.50 -5.01
N GLY A 187 6.92 -21.10 -4.09
CA GLY A 187 5.48 -21.29 -4.25
C GLY A 187 4.72 -21.46 -2.95
N THR A 188 3.42 -21.23 -3.01
CA THR A 188 2.49 -21.39 -1.88
C THR A 188 1.19 -22.02 -2.36
N SER A 189 0.54 -22.81 -1.51
CA SER A 189 -0.83 -23.24 -1.75
C SER A 189 -1.66 -23.29 -0.47
N GLY A 190 -2.96 -23.10 -0.63
CA GLY A 190 -3.86 -22.92 0.48
C GLY A 190 -5.31 -22.78 0.10
N TYR A 191 -6.10 -22.30 1.06
CA TYR A 191 -7.51 -21.98 0.88
C TYR A 191 -7.81 -20.54 1.26
N TYR A 192 -8.92 -20.02 0.77
CA TYR A 192 -9.34 -18.67 1.11
C TYR A 192 -10.19 -18.65 2.37
N VAL A 193 -9.92 -17.64 3.19
CA VAL A 193 -10.71 -17.25 4.35
C VAL A 193 -11.12 -15.79 4.20
N ALA A 194 -12.18 -15.40 4.89
CA ALA A 194 -12.55 -14.00 5.04
C ALA A 194 -12.63 -13.62 6.52
N ASP A 195 -11.99 -12.50 6.87
CA ASP A 195 -11.95 -11.95 8.23
C ASP A 195 -11.76 -10.41 8.16
N LEU A 196 -11.80 -9.73 9.31
CA LEU A 196 -11.60 -8.29 9.41
C LEU A 196 -10.12 -7.92 9.32
N LEU A 197 -9.77 -7.10 8.33
CA LEU A 197 -8.56 -6.28 8.33
C LEU A 197 -8.81 -5.01 9.16
N HIS A 198 -7.90 -4.69 10.07
CA HIS A 198 -7.89 -3.47 10.85
C HIS A 198 -6.83 -2.51 10.29
N PHE A 199 -7.20 -1.25 10.11
CA PHE A 199 -6.32 -0.25 9.54
C PHE A 199 -6.59 1.15 10.13
N SER A 200 -5.59 2.03 10.00
CA SER A 200 -5.74 3.45 10.36
C SER A 200 -6.17 4.23 9.13
N THR A 201 -7.17 5.09 9.29
CA THR A 201 -7.54 6.10 8.31
C THR A 201 -7.06 7.48 8.78
N ILE A 202 -6.60 8.31 7.84
CA ILE A 202 -6.18 9.68 8.12
C ILE A 202 -7.20 10.63 7.53
N LEU A 203 -7.93 11.35 8.39
CA LEU A 203 -9.00 12.29 8.04
C LEU A 203 -8.62 13.69 8.53
N GLU A 204 -8.47 14.65 7.61
CA GLU A 204 -8.20 16.07 7.91
C GLU A 204 -6.99 16.28 8.84
N GLY A 205 -5.94 15.47 8.67
CA GLY A 205 -4.73 15.49 9.51
C GLY A 205 -4.88 14.83 10.89
N SER A 206 -6.05 14.26 11.21
CA SER A 206 -6.28 13.42 12.39
C SER A 206 -6.25 11.93 12.01
N MET A 207 -5.56 11.11 12.81
CA MET A 207 -5.57 9.65 12.63
C MET A 207 -6.76 9.03 13.36
N SER A 208 -7.77 8.56 12.61
CA SER A 208 -8.73 7.58 13.09
C SER A 208 -8.14 6.17 12.97
N ALA A 209 -7.40 5.77 14.00
CA ALA A 209 -7.21 4.35 14.28
C ALA A 209 -8.60 3.70 14.53
N ASN A 210 -8.72 2.39 14.23
CA ASN A 210 -9.93 1.56 14.37
C ASN A 210 -10.91 1.52 13.17
N SER A 211 -10.46 1.78 11.94
CA SER A 211 -11.24 1.38 10.76
C SER A 211 -11.08 -0.12 10.51
N THR A 212 -12.16 -0.81 10.13
CA THR A 212 -12.14 -2.24 9.82
C THR A 212 -12.91 -2.56 8.54
N ALA A 213 -12.47 -3.59 7.82
CA ALA A 213 -13.15 -4.09 6.63
C ALA A 213 -13.05 -5.61 6.52
N PRO A 214 -14.12 -6.32 6.13
CA PRO A 214 -14.02 -7.72 5.76
C PRO A 214 -13.23 -7.83 4.44
N ILE A 215 -12.18 -8.63 4.46
CA ILE A 215 -11.35 -8.98 3.29
C ILE A 215 -11.29 -10.49 3.12
N MET A 216 -11.11 -10.95 1.89
CA MET A 216 -10.75 -12.33 1.54
C MET A 216 -9.23 -12.40 1.34
N PHE A 217 -8.57 -13.37 1.95
CA PHE A 217 -7.13 -13.57 1.84
C PHE A 217 -6.76 -15.06 1.88
N GLY A 218 -5.56 -15.37 1.38
CA GLY A 218 -5.05 -16.73 1.34
C GLY A 218 -4.56 -17.22 2.70
N CYS A 219 -5.04 -18.38 3.11
CA CYS A 219 -4.58 -19.14 4.28
C CYS A 219 -3.62 -20.24 3.78
N SER A 220 -2.31 -19.94 3.80
CA SER A 220 -1.26 -20.81 3.25
C SER A 220 -1.01 -22.02 4.14
N VAL A 221 -1.17 -23.23 3.59
CA VAL A 221 -0.88 -24.50 4.28
C VAL A 221 0.31 -25.25 3.68
N LEU A 222 0.89 -24.75 2.59
CA LEU A 222 2.13 -25.23 2.01
C LEU A 222 2.94 -24.04 1.51
N GLN A 223 4.24 -24.03 1.81
CA GLN A 223 5.23 -23.15 1.18
C GLN A 223 6.40 -23.98 0.65
N THR A 224 7.00 -23.54 -0.45
CA THR A 224 8.12 -24.22 -1.13
C THR A 224 9.16 -23.22 -1.66
N GLY A 225 10.38 -23.69 -1.90
CA GLY A 225 11.47 -22.87 -2.42
C GLY A 225 11.91 -21.80 -1.42
N ASP A 226 12.16 -20.59 -1.90
CA ASP A 226 12.74 -19.52 -1.09
C ASP A 226 11.82 -18.99 0.02
N LEU A 227 10.50 -19.19 -0.09
CA LEU A 227 9.53 -18.89 0.99
C LEU A 227 9.78 -19.70 2.27
N THR A 228 10.39 -20.89 2.18
CA THR A 228 10.70 -21.71 3.37
C THR A 228 11.97 -21.27 4.10
N LYS A 229 12.66 -20.22 3.63
CA LYS A 229 13.94 -19.77 4.20
C LYS A 229 13.73 -18.77 5.33
N SER A 230 14.36 -19.05 6.46
CA SER A 230 14.30 -18.17 7.64
C SER A 230 15.18 -16.91 7.55
N ASP A 231 16.02 -16.69 6.52
CA ASP A 231 16.93 -15.54 6.47
C ASP A 231 16.19 -14.20 6.40
N ARG A 232 15.10 -14.15 5.62
CA ARG A 232 14.27 -12.95 5.40
C ARG A 232 12.77 -13.20 5.61
N ALA A 233 12.42 -14.28 6.31
CA ALA A 233 11.03 -14.71 6.48
C ALA A 233 10.11 -13.62 7.05
N VAL A 234 8.87 -13.62 6.55
CA VAL A 234 7.73 -12.82 6.98
C VAL A 234 6.49 -13.74 7.02
N ASP A 235 5.38 -13.30 7.61
CA ASP A 235 4.18 -14.13 7.77
C ASP A 235 3.46 -14.41 6.45
N GLY A 236 3.73 -13.62 5.41
CA GLY A 236 3.30 -13.88 4.04
C GLY A 236 3.54 -12.71 3.09
N ILE A 237 2.79 -12.67 1.99
CA ILE A 237 2.90 -11.64 0.95
C ILE A 237 1.60 -10.86 0.87
N PHE A 238 1.72 -9.53 0.82
CA PHE A 238 0.63 -8.61 0.54
C PHE A 238 0.72 -8.19 -0.92
N GLY A 239 -0.08 -8.84 -1.77
CA GLY A 239 -0.24 -8.47 -3.18
C GLY A 239 -1.03 -7.17 -3.40
N PHE A 240 -0.52 -6.35 -4.32
CA PHE A 240 -1.07 -5.06 -4.77
C PHE A 240 -1.44 -5.04 -6.26
N GLY A 241 -1.50 -6.21 -6.91
CA GLY A 241 -1.85 -6.35 -8.32
C GLY A 241 -3.25 -5.82 -8.70
N GLN A 242 -3.51 -5.83 -10.01
CA GLN A 242 -4.66 -5.17 -10.63
C GLN A 242 -5.99 -5.94 -10.53
N GLN A 243 -5.94 -7.23 -10.14
CA GLN A 243 -7.08 -8.13 -10.16
C GLN A 243 -8.04 -7.90 -8.99
N SER A 244 -9.19 -8.55 -9.07
CA SER A 244 -10.31 -8.38 -8.13
C SER A 244 -10.01 -8.84 -6.68
N LEU A 245 -9.05 -9.74 -6.49
CA LEU A 245 -8.70 -10.28 -5.17
C LEU A 245 -7.63 -9.46 -4.43
N SER A 246 -7.00 -8.45 -5.05
CA SER A 246 -6.10 -7.57 -4.31
C SER A 246 -6.84 -6.73 -3.28
N VAL A 247 -6.21 -6.46 -2.13
CA VAL A 247 -6.88 -5.78 -1.01
C VAL A 247 -7.34 -4.37 -1.43
N ILE A 248 -6.59 -3.69 -2.29
CA ILE A 248 -6.99 -2.39 -2.84
C ILE A 248 -8.28 -2.50 -3.68
N SER A 249 -8.40 -3.52 -4.54
CA SER A 249 -9.65 -3.81 -5.27
C SER A 249 -10.81 -4.14 -4.31
N GLN A 250 -10.55 -4.97 -3.29
CA GLN A 250 -11.57 -5.34 -2.30
C GLN A 250 -12.06 -4.16 -1.46
N LEU A 251 -11.17 -3.30 -0.95
CA LEU A 251 -11.57 -2.11 -0.19
C LEU A 251 -12.23 -1.05 -1.09
N SER A 252 -11.77 -0.91 -2.34
CA SER A 252 -12.35 0.05 -3.28
C SER A 252 -13.76 -0.36 -3.72
N SER A 253 -14.01 -1.65 -3.95
CA SER A 253 -15.37 -2.16 -4.21
C SER A 253 -16.34 -1.96 -3.03
N GLN A 254 -15.82 -1.85 -1.80
CA GLN A 254 -16.57 -1.52 -0.59
C GLN A 254 -16.66 -0.01 -0.31
N GLY A 255 -16.10 0.84 -1.17
CA GLY A 255 -16.08 2.30 -0.99
C GLY A 255 -15.16 2.80 0.14
N MET A 256 -14.28 1.96 0.68
CA MET A 256 -13.39 2.30 1.81
C MET A 256 -12.02 2.82 1.37
N ALA A 257 -11.64 2.65 0.11
CA ALA A 257 -10.39 3.15 -0.47
C ALA A 257 -10.62 3.64 -1.91
N PRO A 258 -9.91 4.68 -2.37
CA PRO A 258 -9.93 5.05 -3.78
C PRO A 258 -9.22 3.97 -4.61
N ARG A 259 -9.50 3.90 -5.91
CA ARG A 259 -8.86 2.91 -6.80
C ARG A 259 -7.46 3.37 -7.26
N VAL A 260 -6.66 3.84 -6.31
CA VAL A 260 -5.28 4.32 -6.46
C VAL A 260 -4.54 4.06 -5.15
N PHE A 261 -3.28 3.66 -5.25
CA PHE A 261 -2.35 3.57 -4.12
C PHE A 261 -1.00 4.14 -4.50
N SER A 262 -0.22 4.51 -3.50
CA SER A 262 1.11 5.09 -3.71
C SER A 262 2.10 4.56 -2.67
N HIS A 263 3.37 4.47 -3.06
CA HIS A 263 4.47 4.19 -2.13
C HIS A 263 5.67 5.11 -2.38
N CYS A 264 6.55 5.17 -1.38
CA CYS A 264 7.86 5.80 -1.47
C CYS A 264 8.82 4.98 -0.60
N LEU A 265 9.63 4.13 -1.23
CA LEU A 265 10.53 3.20 -0.55
C LEU A 265 11.88 3.87 -0.29
N ARG A 266 12.39 3.84 0.94
CA ARG A 266 13.60 4.60 1.30
C ARG A 266 14.86 3.80 1.01
N GLY A 267 15.72 4.31 0.14
CA GLY A 267 16.99 3.71 -0.26
C GLY A 267 18.18 4.01 0.66
N LYS A 268 17.99 4.81 1.72
CA LYS A 268 19.04 5.23 2.66
C LYS A 268 18.61 5.08 4.13
N ASN A 269 19.58 5.13 5.04
CA ASN A 269 19.35 5.31 6.49
C ASN A 269 18.45 4.24 7.14
N GLY A 270 18.72 2.96 6.91
CA GLY A 270 17.99 1.85 7.55
C GLY A 270 16.64 1.51 6.90
N GLY A 271 16.27 2.16 5.80
CA GLY A 271 15.11 1.81 4.99
C GLY A 271 13.77 2.27 5.57
N GLY A 272 12.75 1.42 5.41
CA GLY A 272 11.34 1.80 5.58
C GLY A 272 10.83 2.67 4.43
N GLY A 273 9.78 3.46 4.69
CA GLY A 273 9.16 4.29 3.65
C GLY A 273 7.71 4.67 3.95
N ILE A 274 6.99 5.02 2.91
CA ILE A 274 5.56 5.38 2.91
C ILE A 274 4.81 4.39 2.02
N LEU A 275 3.64 3.93 2.46
CA LEU A 275 2.70 3.12 1.69
C LEU A 275 1.28 3.52 2.10
N VAL A 276 0.48 3.94 1.13
CA VAL A 276 -0.86 4.50 1.34
C VAL A 276 -1.86 4.05 0.27
N PHE A 277 -3.12 3.82 0.65
CA PHE A 277 -4.24 3.79 -0.29
C PHE A 277 -4.76 5.21 -0.52
N GLY A 278 -4.19 5.84 -1.54
CA GLY A 278 -4.42 7.22 -1.97
C GLY A 278 -3.39 7.62 -3.04
N GLU A 279 -3.63 8.75 -3.68
CA GLU A 279 -2.71 9.38 -4.63
C GLU A 279 -1.80 10.35 -3.89
N ILE A 280 -0.48 10.11 -3.88
CA ILE A 280 0.48 11.12 -3.40
C ILE A 280 0.62 12.21 -4.48
N LEU A 281 0.39 13.46 -4.09
CA LEU A 281 0.41 14.61 -4.99
C LEU A 281 1.76 15.34 -4.89
N GLU A 282 2.54 15.33 -5.97
CA GLU A 282 3.77 16.12 -6.11
C GLU A 282 3.81 16.87 -7.46
N PRO A 283 4.33 18.13 -7.52
CA PRO A 283 4.28 18.95 -8.73
C PRO A 283 5.02 18.39 -9.95
N ASN A 284 6.04 17.56 -9.73
CA ASN A 284 6.93 17.04 -10.76
C ASN A 284 6.57 15.59 -11.19
N MET A 285 5.38 15.12 -10.85
CA MET A 285 4.91 13.78 -11.21
C MET A 285 4.78 13.63 -12.74
N VAL A 286 5.48 12.66 -13.32
CA VAL A 286 5.29 12.25 -14.72
C VAL A 286 4.51 10.94 -14.78
N TYR A 287 3.67 10.76 -15.79
CA TYR A 287 2.79 9.58 -15.92
C TYR A 287 2.95 8.90 -17.28
N THR A 288 2.86 7.56 -17.29
CA THR A 288 2.73 6.71 -18.49
C THR A 288 1.48 5.85 -18.38
N PRO A 289 0.77 5.56 -19.49
CA PRO A 289 -0.30 4.57 -19.47
C PRO A 289 0.22 3.17 -19.09
N LEU A 290 -0.63 2.41 -18.41
CA LEU A 290 -0.48 0.96 -18.25
C LEU A 290 -0.85 0.24 -19.56
N VAL A 291 -0.20 -0.89 -19.84
CA VAL A 291 -0.60 -1.76 -20.95
C VAL A 291 -1.87 -2.53 -20.52
N PRO A 292 -3.00 -2.41 -21.24
CA PRO A 292 -4.24 -3.08 -20.85
C PRO A 292 -4.14 -4.61 -20.90
N SER A 293 -4.97 -5.26 -20.08
CA SER A 293 -5.17 -6.72 -20.08
C SER A 293 -3.89 -7.54 -19.86
N GLN A 294 -2.93 -6.99 -19.10
CA GLN A 294 -1.73 -7.70 -18.65
C GLN A 294 -1.89 -8.19 -17.20
N PRO A 295 -1.18 -9.27 -16.80
CA PRO A 295 -1.26 -9.78 -15.43
C PRO A 295 -0.64 -8.85 -14.39
N HIS A 296 0.43 -8.12 -14.74
CA HIS A 296 1.16 -7.26 -13.81
C HIS A 296 1.02 -5.77 -14.19
N TYR A 297 1.75 -4.90 -13.49
CA TYR A 297 1.92 -3.50 -13.85
C TYR A 297 2.86 -3.32 -15.05
N ASN A 298 2.36 -3.68 -16.23
CA ASN A 298 3.11 -3.63 -17.47
C ASN A 298 3.12 -2.20 -18.06
N LEU A 299 4.32 -1.75 -18.46
CA LEU A 299 4.59 -0.48 -19.12
C LEU A 299 5.19 -0.69 -20.51
N ASP A 300 4.88 0.23 -21.42
CA ASP A 300 5.36 0.26 -22.80
C ASP A 300 6.68 1.04 -22.89
N LEU A 301 7.80 0.35 -22.63
CA LEU A 301 9.15 0.87 -22.78
C LEU A 301 9.49 0.99 -24.28
N ARG A 302 10.06 2.13 -24.69
CA ARG A 302 10.35 2.42 -26.11
C ARG A 302 11.83 2.48 -26.42
N SER A 303 12.65 2.98 -25.49
CA SER A 303 14.10 3.00 -25.65
C SER A 303 14.82 3.20 -24.33
N ILE A 304 16.07 2.74 -24.27
CA ILE A 304 17.01 3.02 -23.19
C ILE A 304 18.01 4.05 -23.69
N SER A 305 18.45 4.96 -22.81
CA SER A 305 19.50 5.93 -23.11
C SER A 305 20.55 5.96 -22.01
N VAL A 306 21.83 6.09 -22.39
CA VAL A 306 22.98 6.17 -21.48
C VAL A 306 23.74 7.45 -21.81
N GLY A 307 23.92 8.33 -20.83
CA GLY A 307 24.60 9.63 -21.03
C GLY A 307 23.92 10.50 -22.09
N GLY A 308 22.59 10.43 -22.19
CA GLY A 308 21.79 11.14 -23.21
C GLY A 308 21.83 10.54 -24.62
N GLN A 309 22.55 9.44 -24.86
CA GLN A 309 22.56 8.74 -26.15
C GLN A 309 21.61 7.55 -26.12
N VAL A 310 20.69 7.47 -27.09
CA VAL A 310 19.78 6.33 -27.25
C VAL A 310 20.56 5.10 -27.69
N LEU A 311 20.32 3.96 -27.05
CA LEU A 311 20.97 2.69 -27.39
C LEU A 311 20.37 2.09 -28.67
N SER A 312 21.22 1.49 -29.50
CA SER A 312 20.81 0.80 -30.73
C SER A 312 20.25 -0.60 -30.43
N ILE A 313 19.12 -0.65 -29.75
CA ILE A 313 18.35 -1.87 -29.43
C ILE A 313 17.12 -1.90 -30.36
N ASP A 314 16.76 -3.07 -30.89
CA ASP A 314 15.55 -3.20 -31.72
C ASP A 314 14.30 -2.90 -30.86
N PRO A 315 13.39 -1.99 -31.26
CA PRO A 315 12.19 -1.68 -30.48
C PRO A 315 11.29 -2.89 -30.18
N SER A 316 11.37 -3.96 -30.99
CA SER A 316 10.65 -5.21 -30.73
C SER A 316 11.07 -5.90 -29.43
N VAL A 317 12.30 -5.67 -28.93
CA VAL A 317 12.82 -6.20 -27.65
C VAL A 317 12.02 -5.70 -26.44
N PHE A 318 11.36 -4.56 -26.56
CA PHE A 318 10.52 -3.99 -25.49
C PHE A 318 9.02 -4.22 -25.69
N SER A 319 8.61 -4.91 -26.76
CA SER A 319 7.19 -5.14 -27.04
C SER A 319 6.53 -5.99 -25.94
N THR A 320 5.26 -5.71 -25.61
CA THR A 320 4.55 -6.44 -24.57
C THR A 320 3.78 -7.62 -25.15
N SER A 321 3.98 -8.80 -24.56
CA SER A 321 3.30 -10.06 -24.90
C SER A 321 3.23 -10.96 -23.65
N SER A 322 2.68 -12.18 -23.78
CA SER A 322 2.59 -13.14 -22.67
C SER A 322 3.94 -13.58 -22.08
N SER A 323 5.07 -13.28 -22.75
CA SER A 323 6.43 -13.65 -22.31
C SER A 323 7.43 -12.50 -22.42
N GLN A 324 6.94 -11.26 -22.57
CA GLN A 324 7.76 -10.09 -22.89
C GLN A 324 7.10 -8.80 -22.39
N GLY A 325 7.91 -7.82 -21.98
CA GLY A 325 7.43 -6.50 -21.57
C GLY A 325 8.20 -5.93 -20.39
N THR A 326 7.82 -4.74 -19.93
CA THR A 326 8.42 -4.09 -18.75
C THR A 326 7.43 -4.07 -17.59
N ILE A 327 7.79 -4.64 -16.44
CA ILE A 327 6.94 -4.78 -15.25
C ILE A 327 7.46 -3.88 -14.13
N VAL A 328 6.57 -3.25 -13.37
CA VAL A 328 6.88 -2.52 -12.13
C VAL A 328 6.57 -3.41 -10.91
N ASP A 329 7.57 -3.76 -10.11
CA ASP A 329 7.44 -4.83 -9.10
C ASP A 329 8.25 -4.62 -7.81
N SER A 330 7.62 -4.17 -6.72
CA SER A 330 8.26 -4.14 -5.39
C SER A 330 8.45 -5.52 -4.73
N GLY A 331 7.91 -6.59 -5.31
CA GLY A 331 8.21 -7.97 -4.92
C GLY A 331 9.63 -8.39 -5.29
N THR A 332 10.26 -7.70 -6.24
CA THR A 332 11.61 -8.01 -6.74
C THR A 332 12.66 -7.01 -6.21
N THR A 333 13.72 -7.52 -5.57
CA THR A 333 14.80 -6.71 -4.96
C THR A 333 15.65 -5.92 -5.97
N LEU A 334 16.08 -6.60 -7.04
CA LEU A 334 16.96 -6.09 -8.07
C LEU A 334 16.15 -5.63 -9.29
N ALA A 335 16.83 -5.21 -10.35
CA ALA A 335 16.18 -4.98 -11.63
C ALA A 335 16.57 -6.06 -12.63
N TYR A 336 15.73 -6.29 -13.64
CA TYR A 336 16.00 -7.22 -14.74
C TYR A 336 15.78 -6.50 -16.07
N LEU A 337 16.60 -6.79 -17.05
CA LEU A 337 16.40 -6.39 -18.45
C LEU A 337 16.16 -7.64 -19.30
N ALA A 338 15.37 -7.46 -20.36
CA ALA A 338 15.29 -8.41 -21.45
C ALA A 338 16.71 -8.78 -21.94
N ASP A 339 16.97 -10.07 -22.17
CA ASP A 339 18.32 -10.59 -22.49
C ASP A 339 18.99 -9.81 -23.64
N GLU A 340 18.22 -9.58 -24.71
CA GLU A 340 18.64 -8.87 -25.93
C GLU A 340 18.92 -7.37 -25.72
N ALA A 341 18.47 -6.76 -24.62
CA ALA A 341 18.74 -5.38 -24.26
C ALA A 341 19.92 -5.22 -23.27
N TYR A 342 20.17 -6.24 -22.44
CA TYR A 342 21.09 -6.15 -21.31
C TYR A 342 22.54 -5.90 -21.73
N ASP A 343 23.07 -6.64 -22.72
CA ASP A 343 24.49 -6.53 -23.09
C ASP A 343 24.78 -5.13 -23.67
N ALA A 344 23.88 -4.61 -24.52
CA ALA A 344 23.97 -3.24 -25.05
C ALA A 344 23.93 -2.16 -23.96
N PHE A 345 23.15 -2.37 -22.90
CA PHE A 345 23.08 -1.48 -21.73
C PHE A 345 24.39 -1.49 -20.92
N VAL A 346 24.90 -2.67 -20.60
CA VAL A 346 26.12 -2.84 -19.81
C VAL A 346 27.35 -2.34 -20.58
N ASP A 347 27.45 -2.64 -21.88
CA ASP A 347 28.55 -2.18 -22.73
C ASP A 347 28.57 -0.65 -22.86
N ALA A 348 27.41 0.00 -23.00
CA ALA A 348 27.33 1.45 -23.09
C ALA A 348 27.82 2.14 -21.80
N ILE A 349 27.41 1.65 -20.63
CA ILE A 349 27.89 2.16 -19.34
C ILE A 349 29.40 1.89 -19.20
N THR A 350 29.84 0.65 -19.42
CA THR A 350 31.24 0.22 -19.30
C THR A 350 32.15 1.08 -20.18
N LYS A 351 31.76 1.29 -21.44
CA LYS A 351 32.49 2.12 -22.40
C LYS A 351 32.64 3.56 -21.92
N THR A 352 31.57 4.17 -21.42
CA THR A 352 31.60 5.55 -20.90
C THR A 352 32.56 5.72 -19.72
N VAL A 353 32.65 4.75 -18.81
CA VAL A 353 33.47 4.86 -17.59
C VAL A 353 34.87 4.23 -17.69
N SER A 354 35.15 3.51 -18.78
CA SER A 354 36.36 2.68 -18.98
C SER A 354 37.71 3.39 -18.82
N GLN A 355 37.76 4.71 -18.98
CA GLN A 355 38.98 5.50 -18.80
C GLN A 355 39.24 5.89 -17.34
N THR A 356 38.21 5.82 -16.48
CA THR A 356 38.22 6.37 -15.12
C THR A 356 38.17 5.28 -14.04
N VAL A 357 37.49 4.16 -14.32
CA VAL A 357 37.36 3.04 -13.38
C VAL A 357 37.76 1.71 -14.02
N ARG A 358 38.30 0.81 -13.19
CA ARG A 358 38.68 -0.53 -13.64
C ARG A 358 37.46 -1.46 -13.62
N PRO A 359 37.01 -2.01 -14.76
CA PRO A 359 36.00 -3.06 -14.78
C PRO A 359 36.57 -4.36 -14.19
N VAL A 360 35.72 -5.10 -13.47
CA VAL A 360 35.97 -6.42 -12.91
C VAL A 360 34.70 -7.27 -12.99
N LEU A 361 34.83 -8.59 -13.11
CA LEU A 361 33.69 -9.51 -13.04
C LEU A 361 33.58 -10.11 -11.64
N SER A 362 32.40 -10.05 -11.03
CA SER A 362 32.10 -10.64 -9.72
C SER A 362 30.92 -11.60 -9.85
N LYS A 363 31.16 -12.91 -9.68
CA LYS A 363 30.12 -13.97 -9.79
C LYS A 363 29.29 -13.91 -11.09
N GLY A 364 29.90 -13.48 -12.20
CA GLY A 364 29.23 -13.30 -13.51
C GLY A 364 28.68 -11.89 -13.76
N ASN A 365 28.59 -11.03 -12.75
CA ASN A 365 28.11 -9.66 -12.88
C ASN A 365 29.23 -8.68 -13.26
N GLN A 366 28.89 -7.71 -14.10
CA GLN A 366 29.78 -6.60 -14.45
C GLN A 366 29.87 -5.61 -13.29
N CYS A 367 31.09 -5.39 -12.81
CA CYS A 367 31.39 -4.53 -11.69
C CYS A 367 32.59 -3.62 -11.96
N TYR A 368 32.83 -2.68 -11.05
CA TYR A 368 33.84 -1.66 -11.17
C TYR A 368 34.49 -1.43 -9.81
N LEU A 369 35.81 -1.25 -9.80
CA LEU A 369 36.57 -0.82 -8.62
C LEU A 369 36.56 0.71 -8.58
N ILE A 370 36.00 1.27 -7.50
CA ILE A 370 35.73 2.70 -7.37
C ILE A 370 36.33 3.25 -6.08
N THR A 371 37.01 4.40 -6.17
CA THR A 371 37.65 5.11 -5.06
C THR A 371 37.07 6.51 -4.80
N SER A 372 36.15 6.97 -5.64
CA SER A 372 35.41 8.25 -5.55
C SER A 372 33.89 8.01 -5.62
N SER A 373 33.06 9.06 -5.72
CA SER A 373 31.60 8.87 -5.79
C SER A 373 31.16 8.28 -7.13
N VAL A 374 30.20 7.35 -7.09
CA VAL A 374 29.55 6.82 -8.31
C VAL A 374 28.84 7.92 -9.10
N THR A 375 28.29 8.93 -8.42
CA THR A 375 27.55 10.05 -9.03
C THR A 375 28.41 10.91 -9.96
N ASP A 376 29.72 10.92 -9.75
CA ASP A 376 30.65 11.84 -10.42
C ASP A 376 31.33 11.16 -11.62
N ILE A 377 31.22 9.84 -11.71
CA ILE A 377 31.88 8.98 -12.72
C ILE A 377 30.86 8.41 -13.71
N PHE A 378 29.73 7.92 -13.19
CA PHE A 378 28.80 7.10 -13.95
C PHE A 378 27.73 7.95 -14.65
N PRO A 379 27.35 7.62 -15.89
CA PRO A 379 26.37 8.39 -16.64
C PRO A 379 24.98 8.27 -16.03
N GLN A 380 24.14 9.28 -16.23
CA GLN A 380 22.70 9.13 -16.04
C GLN A 380 22.12 8.18 -17.10
N VAL A 381 21.15 7.37 -16.69
CA VAL A 381 20.40 6.46 -17.56
C VAL A 381 18.96 6.97 -17.67
N SER A 382 18.32 6.77 -18.83
CA SER A 382 16.89 7.03 -19.03
C SER A 382 16.20 5.81 -19.60
N LEU A 383 15.08 5.40 -18.99
CA LEU A 383 14.12 4.46 -19.56
C LEU A 383 12.94 5.29 -20.10
N ASN A 384 12.74 5.28 -21.42
CA ASN A 384 11.78 6.16 -22.08
C ASN A 384 10.53 5.38 -22.50
N PHE A 385 9.36 5.79 -22.00
CA PHE A 385 8.10 5.07 -22.15
C PHE A 385 7.13 5.75 -23.14
N ALA A 386 6.05 5.05 -23.47
CA ALA A 386 4.91 5.62 -24.17
C ALA A 386 4.34 6.86 -23.47
N GLY A 387 3.72 7.76 -24.23
CA GLY A 387 3.29 9.07 -23.74
C GLY A 387 4.43 10.08 -23.54
N GLY A 388 5.70 9.69 -23.72
CA GLY A 388 6.86 10.58 -23.61
C GLY A 388 7.40 10.74 -22.19
N ALA A 389 6.93 9.93 -21.23
CA ALA A 389 7.49 9.90 -19.88
C ALA A 389 8.86 9.19 -19.89
N SER A 390 9.83 9.76 -19.17
CA SER A 390 11.15 9.16 -18.97
C SER A 390 11.39 8.91 -17.49
N LEU A 391 11.75 7.67 -17.13
CA LEU A 391 12.26 7.35 -15.80
C LEU A 391 13.77 7.55 -15.82
N ILE A 392 14.21 8.58 -15.10
CA ILE A 392 15.61 8.95 -14.98
C ILE A 392 16.23 8.16 -13.82
N LEU A 393 17.30 7.44 -14.11
CA LEU A 393 18.05 6.62 -13.15
C LEU A 393 19.42 7.24 -12.92
N ASN A 394 19.68 7.62 -11.67
CA ASN A 394 20.99 8.05 -11.23
C ASN A 394 21.87 6.81 -10.95
N PRO A 395 23.22 6.93 -10.84
CA PRO A 395 24.06 5.76 -10.64
C PRO A 395 23.67 4.82 -9.46
N PRO A 396 23.21 5.32 -8.29
CA PRO A 396 22.70 4.45 -7.22
C PRO A 396 21.36 3.74 -7.51
N ASP A 397 20.71 4.01 -8.64
CA ASP A 397 19.44 3.39 -9.06
C ASP A 397 19.65 2.26 -10.08
N TYR A 398 20.91 2.04 -10.51
CA TYR A 398 21.29 0.93 -11.37
C TYR A 398 22.61 0.24 -10.96
N LEU A 399 23.32 0.76 -9.95
CA LEU A 399 24.49 0.14 -9.34
C LEU A 399 24.22 -0.29 -7.90
N VAL A 400 24.76 -1.45 -7.51
CA VAL A 400 24.73 -1.98 -6.14
C VAL A 400 26.15 -2.17 -5.63
N GLN A 401 26.47 -1.64 -4.45
CA GLN A 401 27.74 -1.90 -3.78
C GLN A 401 27.72 -3.32 -3.18
N GLN A 402 28.64 -4.19 -3.61
CA GLN A 402 28.68 -5.58 -3.17
C GLN A 402 29.78 -5.90 -2.15
N SER A 403 30.91 -5.20 -2.20
CA SER A 403 32.07 -5.46 -1.31
C SER A 403 33.10 -4.33 -1.35
N SER A 404 34.25 -4.54 -0.71
CA SER A 404 35.45 -3.72 -0.85
C SER A 404 36.65 -4.61 -1.13
N ILE A 405 37.53 -4.21 -2.06
CA ILE A 405 38.77 -4.90 -2.39
C ILE A 405 39.91 -3.89 -2.27
N GLY A 406 40.85 -4.13 -1.35
CA GLY A 406 42.01 -3.25 -1.15
C GLY A 406 41.65 -1.81 -0.73
N GLY A 407 40.48 -1.61 -0.11
CA GLY A 407 39.96 -0.30 0.27
C GLY A 407 39.11 0.39 -0.80
N ALA A 408 39.12 -0.07 -2.05
CA ALA A 408 38.20 0.41 -3.09
C ALA A 408 36.84 -0.29 -2.98
N ALA A 409 35.74 0.44 -3.16
CA ALA A 409 34.40 -0.13 -3.19
C ALA A 409 34.17 -0.88 -4.53
N VAL A 410 33.55 -2.06 -4.46
CA VAL A 410 33.10 -2.82 -5.63
C VAL A 410 31.63 -2.50 -5.86
N TRP A 411 31.35 -1.77 -6.93
CA TRP A 411 30.00 -1.48 -7.39
C TRP A 411 29.69 -2.30 -8.64
N CYS A 412 28.55 -2.97 -8.66
CA CYS A 412 28.11 -3.85 -9.74
C CYS A 412 26.87 -3.30 -10.40
N ILE A 413 26.67 -3.58 -11.69
CA ILE A 413 25.37 -3.40 -12.34
C ILE A 413 24.33 -4.22 -11.56
N GLY A 414 23.32 -3.53 -11.04
CA GLY A 414 22.22 -4.13 -10.26
C GLY A 414 21.04 -4.57 -11.12
N PHE A 415 21.05 -4.24 -12.41
CA PHE A 415 20.26 -4.97 -13.40
C PHE A 415 20.85 -6.37 -13.61
N GLN A 416 20.00 -7.35 -13.88
CA GLN A 416 20.33 -8.73 -14.21
C GLN A 416 19.66 -9.12 -15.54
N LYS A 417 19.99 -10.31 -16.07
CA LYS A 417 19.27 -10.92 -17.18
C LYS A 417 18.99 -12.40 -16.93
N ILE A 418 17.90 -12.90 -17.49
CA ILE A 418 17.58 -14.32 -17.53
C ILE A 418 17.66 -14.76 -19.00
N GLN A 419 18.50 -15.76 -19.28
CA GLN A 419 18.79 -16.17 -20.66
C GLN A 419 17.52 -16.59 -21.41
N GLY A 420 17.32 -16.02 -22.60
CA GLY A 420 16.16 -16.28 -23.44
C GLY A 420 14.83 -15.69 -22.95
N GLN A 421 14.84 -14.83 -21.92
CA GLN A 421 13.64 -14.10 -21.49
C GLN A 421 13.63 -12.64 -21.97
N GLY A 422 12.48 -12.23 -22.51
CA GLY A 422 12.22 -10.86 -22.95
C GLY A 422 11.58 -9.97 -21.88
N ILE A 423 11.68 -10.35 -20.60
CA ILE A 423 11.04 -9.63 -19.49
C ILE A 423 12.02 -8.64 -18.88
N THR A 424 11.59 -7.40 -18.74
CA THR A 424 12.25 -6.34 -17.96
C THR A 424 11.45 -6.15 -16.67
N ILE A 425 12.12 -6.09 -15.52
CA ILE A 425 11.49 -5.88 -14.20
C ILE A 425 12.16 -4.70 -13.52
N LEU A 426 11.36 -3.70 -13.15
CA LEU A 426 11.78 -2.53 -12.39
C LEU A 426 11.47 -2.77 -10.92
N GLY A 427 12.41 -3.42 -10.23
CA GLY A 427 12.29 -3.76 -8.82
C GLY A 427 12.78 -2.67 -7.86
N ASP A 428 12.82 -2.97 -6.57
CA ASP A 428 13.12 -2.04 -5.47
C ASP A 428 14.35 -1.16 -5.69
N LEU A 429 15.41 -1.69 -6.32
CA LEU A 429 16.59 -0.93 -6.74
C LEU A 429 16.28 0.33 -7.57
N VAL A 430 15.27 0.24 -8.44
CA VAL A 430 14.78 1.30 -9.33
C VAL A 430 13.66 2.12 -8.68
N LEU A 431 12.83 1.49 -7.84
CA LEU A 431 11.65 2.12 -7.22
C LEU A 431 11.96 2.93 -5.97
N LYS A 432 13.09 2.67 -5.29
CA LYS A 432 13.52 3.42 -4.09
C LYS A 432 13.83 4.89 -4.38
N ASP A 433 13.69 5.72 -3.35
CA ASP A 433 13.93 7.17 -3.36
C ASP A 433 13.12 7.91 -4.46
N LYS A 434 11.95 7.35 -4.79
CA LYS A 434 10.93 7.90 -5.69
C LYS A 434 9.56 7.68 -5.07
N ILE A 435 8.64 8.61 -5.30
CA ILE A 435 7.20 8.32 -5.14
C ILE A 435 6.74 7.59 -6.39
N ILE A 436 6.05 6.46 -6.22
CA ILE A 436 5.37 5.73 -7.29
C ILE A 436 3.87 5.74 -7.01
N VAL A 437 3.06 6.18 -7.99
CA VAL A 437 1.59 6.24 -7.92
C VAL A 437 1.00 5.23 -8.90
N TYR A 438 0.15 4.34 -8.41
CA TYR A 438 -0.53 3.30 -9.18
C TYR A 438 -2.01 3.70 -9.34
N ASP A 439 -2.29 4.52 -10.35
CA ASP A 439 -3.62 5.06 -10.62
C ASP A 439 -4.42 4.09 -11.50
N LEU A 440 -5.06 3.13 -10.84
CA LEU A 440 -5.86 2.09 -11.49
C LEU A 440 -7.18 2.62 -12.05
N ALA A 441 -7.67 3.76 -11.53
CA ALA A 441 -8.85 4.44 -12.04
C ALA A 441 -8.60 5.01 -13.45
N ASN A 442 -7.43 5.63 -13.67
CA ASN A 442 -7.04 6.20 -14.97
C ASN A 442 -6.08 5.32 -15.77
N GLN A 443 -5.81 4.09 -15.31
CA GLN A 443 -4.96 3.09 -15.98
C GLN A 443 -3.56 3.62 -16.34
N ARG A 444 -2.87 4.20 -15.35
CA ARG A 444 -1.54 4.80 -15.50
C ARG A 444 -0.68 4.61 -14.25
N ILE A 445 0.64 4.64 -14.43
CA ILE A 445 1.60 4.78 -13.31
C ILE A 445 2.27 6.14 -13.41
N GLY A 446 2.43 6.79 -12.25
CA GLY A 446 3.18 8.03 -12.10
C GLY A 446 4.44 7.84 -11.25
N TRP A 447 5.47 8.65 -11.50
CA TRP A 447 6.65 8.73 -10.61
C TRP A 447 7.26 10.14 -10.54
N THR A 448 7.97 10.39 -9.44
CA THR A 448 8.94 11.49 -9.30
C THR A 448 10.02 11.12 -8.27
N ASP A 449 11.24 11.63 -8.44
CA ASP A 449 12.30 11.50 -7.43
C ASP A 449 11.89 12.18 -6.12
N TYR A 450 12.13 11.53 -4.97
CA TYR A 450 11.66 12.03 -3.67
C TYR A 450 12.49 11.52 -2.47
N ASP A 451 12.69 12.37 -1.45
CA ASP A 451 13.21 11.92 -0.15
C ASP A 451 12.08 11.25 0.64
N CYS A 452 12.02 9.91 0.61
CA CYS A 452 11.06 9.10 1.37
C CYS A 452 11.24 9.16 2.91
N SER A 453 11.89 10.19 3.45
CA SER A 453 11.82 10.58 4.86
C SER A 453 11.14 11.94 5.11
N MET A 454 10.67 12.60 4.05
CA MET A 454 9.84 13.80 4.11
C MET A 454 8.33 13.44 4.21
N SER A 455 7.53 14.43 4.62
CA SER A 455 6.06 14.33 4.63
C SER A 455 5.51 14.47 3.23
N VAL A 456 4.40 13.78 2.92
CA VAL A 456 3.73 13.87 1.61
C VAL A 456 2.28 14.32 1.76
N ASN A 457 1.76 14.98 0.71
CA ASN A 457 0.35 15.32 0.58
C ASN A 457 -0.39 14.19 -0.15
N VAL A 458 -1.53 13.74 0.38
CA VAL A 458 -2.25 12.57 -0.15
C VAL A 458 -3.72 12.88 -0.40
N SER A 459 -4.15 12.64 -1.64
CA SER A 459 -5.54 12.68 -2.07
C SER A 459 -6.20 11.32 -1.87
N ALA A 460 -7.36 11.31 -1.20
CA ALA A 460 -8.23 10.14 -1.07
C ALA A 460 -9.58 10.36 -1.77
N ASN A 461 -9.59 11.09 -2.89
CA ASN A 461 -10.81 11.43 -3.62
C ASN A 461 -11.49 10.18 -4.23
N LEU A 462 -12.38 9.54 -3.45
CA LEU A 462 -13.24 8.42 -3.86
C LEU A 462 -14.08 8.73 -5.11
N ASN A 463 -14.28 10.01 -5.42
CA ASN A 463 -15.08 10.51 -6.54
C ASN A 463 -14.29 10.78 -7.84
N SER A 464 -13.00 10.40 -7.95
CA SER A 464 -12.14 10.70 -9.12
C SER A 464 -12.56 10.03 -10.45
N GLY A 465 -13.73 9.39 -10.50
CA GLY A 465 -14.37 8.92 -11.75
C GLY A 465 -15.07 10.02 -12.56
N ARG A 466 -14.89 11.30 -12.21
CA ARG A 466 -15.32 12.45 -13.02
C ARG A 466 -14.09 13.22 -13.51
N THR A 467 -13.88 13.14 -14.81
CA THR A 467 -12.81 13.81 -15.56
C THR A 467 -12.95 15.33 -15.48
N GLU A 468 -12.05 15.99 -14.74
CA GLU A 468 -11.71 17.39 -14.99
C GLU A 468 -10.34 17.48 -15.69
N PHE A 469 -10.36 17.37 -17.02
CA PHE A 469 -9.21 17.71 -17.84
C PHE A 469 -9.06 19.25 -17.87
N VAL A 470 -8.17 19.79 -17.03
CA VAL A 470 -7.76 21.20 -17.16
C VAL A 470 -6.72 21.32 -18.27
N ASN A 471 -7.21 21.47 -19.52
CA ASN A 471 -6.36 21.96 -20.60
C ASN A 471 -6.03 23.43 -20.35
N ALA A 472 -4.75 23.76 -20.23
CA ALA A 472 -4.28 25.13 -20.04
C ALA A 472 -4.53 25.97 -21.31
N GLY A 473 -5.69 26.63 -21.41
CA GLY A 473 -5.98 27.43 -22.60
C GLY A 473 -7.41 27.93 -22.84
N GLN A 474 -8.21 28.23 -21.80
CA GLN A 474 -9.43 29.04 -22.00
C GLN A 474 -9.88 29.74 -20.71
N MET A 475 -9.95 31.08 -20.75
CA MET A 475 -10.60 31.88 -19.70
C MET A 475 -12.09 32.00 -19.99
N SER A 476 -12.96 31.60 -19.06
CA SER A 476 -14.38 31.98 -19.10
C SER A 476 -15.06 31.92 -17.72
N ASN A 477 -15.34 33.12 -17.18
CA ASN A 477 -16.35 33.56 -16.20
C ASN A 477 -17.06 32.60 -15.23
N ASP A 478 -17.27 33.15 -14.03
CA ASP A 478 -18.15 32.71 -12.95
C ASP A 478 -19.58 32.31 -13.37
N GLY A 479 -20.14 31.37 -12.60
CA GLY A 479 -21.53 30.91 -12.72
C GLY A 479 -22.03 30.19 -11.46
N SER A 480 -22.01 30.83 -10.30
CA SER A 480 -22.57 30.26 -9.07
C SER A 480 -24.11 30.18 -9.14
N SER A 481 -24.66 28.99 -8.91
CA SER A 481 -26.07 28.68 -9.12
C SER A 481 -26.93 29.01 -7.87
N PRO A 482 -28.03 29.78 -7.98
CA PRO A 482 -28.72 30.38 -6.83
C PRO A 482 -29.63 29.41 -6.02
N TYR A 483 -29.68 28.13 -6.36
CA TYR A 483 -30.70 27.19 -5.85
C TYR A 483 -30.49 26.71 -4.40
N GLN A 484 -29.31 26.88 -3.80
CA GLN A 484 -29.09 26.48 -2.40
C GLN A 484 -29.70 27.46 -1.37
N LEU A 485 -29.78 28.76 -1.68
CA LEU A 485 -30.20 29.77 -0.68
C LEU A 485 -31.71 29.72 -0.38
N GLN A 486 -32.54 29.37 -1.38
CA GLN A 486 -34.00 29.30 -1.21
C GLN A 486 -34.45 28.12 -0.31
N SER A 487 -33.74 26.99 -0.35
CA SER A 487 -34.04 25.80 0.47
C SER A 487 -33.88 26.06 1.98
N ILE A 488 -32.83 26.80 2.35
CA ILE A 488 -32.51 27.13 3.74
C ILE A 488 -33.56 28.08 4.34
N ILE A 489 -33.99 29.09 3.58
CA ILE A 489 -35.00 30.08 4.01
C ILE A 489 -36.37 29.41 4.22
N ALA A 490 -36.78 28.50 3.32
CA ALA A 490 -38.03 27.75 3.46
C ALA A 490 -38.05 26.84 4.71
N SER A 491 -36.91 26.24 5.03
CA SER A 491 -36.76 25.35 6.21
C SER A 491 -36.86 26.11 7.53
N LEU A 492 -36.27 27.32 7.61
CA LEU A 492 -36.33 28.19 8.79
C LEU A 492 -37.75 28.71 9.07
N LEU A 493 -38.50 29.07 8.02
CA LEU A 493 -39.89 29.54 8.17
C LEU A 493 -40.83 28.46 8.74
N ASN A 494 -40.66 27.20 8.32
CA ASN A 494 -41.45 26.09 8.85
C ASN A 494 -41.15 25.81 10.34
N MET A 495 -39.89 25.92 10.77
CA MET A 495 -39.51 25.76 12.19
C MET A 495 -40.10 26.85 13.08
N ILE A 496 -40.15 28.10 12.60
CA ILE A 496 -40.74 29.22 13.34
C ILE A 496 -42.27 29.05 13.48
N MET A 497 -42.96 28.58 12.43
CA MET A 497 -44.38 28.26 12.50
C MET A 497 -44.69 27.09 13.45
N LEU A 498 -43.85 26.05 13.48
CA LEU A 498 -44.02 24.94 14.43
C LEU A 498 -43.84 25.39 15.88
N ALA A 499 -42.86 26.26 16.15
CA ALA A 499 -42.64 26.82 17.48
C ALA A 499 -43.83 27.68 17.94
N ALA A 500 -44.39 28.52 17.07
CA ALA A 500 -45.56 29.33 17.40
C ALA A 500 -46.79 28.49 17.80
N LEU A 501 -47.00 27.35 17.14
CA LEU A 501 -48.10 26.41 17.42
C LEU A 501 -47.91 25.58 18.69
N LEU A 502 -46.69 25.48 19.23
CA LEU A 502 -46.38 24.75 20.47
C LEU A 502 -46.42 25.65 21.73
N PHE A 503 -46.52 26.97 21.56
CA PHE A 503 -46.55 27.96 22.64
C PHE A 503 -47.77 28.90 22.58
N SER A 504 -48.85 28.48 21.90
CA SER A 504 -50.16 29.16 21.84
C SER A 504 -51.24 28.40 22.61
#